data_AF-A0A925NNG8-F1
#
_entry.id   AF-A0A925NNG8-F1
#
_cell.length_a   1.000
_cell.length_b   1.000
_cell.length_c   1.000
_cell.angle_alpha   90.00
_cell.angle_beta   90.00
_cell.angle_gamma   90.00
#
_symmetry.space_group_name_H-M   'P 1'
#
loop_
_entity.id
_entity.type
_entity.pdbx_description
1 polymer ?
#
loop_
_entity_poly.entity_id
_entity_poly.type
_entity_poly.pdbx_seq_one_letter_code
_entity_poly.pdbx_strand_id
1 'polypeptide(L)'
;MVQRFERPQIDASLVKVGAAYIPPFGYNPPMLGGAGSEPFDVVIRMDGLDKFAAEWKRALYVKVGTLWLKVLPLERILASKQAANRPKDQRVIPVLQNALLTLQTTALRRTSKPTNKK
;
A
#
# COMPACT_ATOMS: atom_id res chain seq x y z
N MET A 1 26.59 -7.78 5.63
CA MET A 1 26.11 -6.63 6.42
C MET A 1 24.58 -6.63 6.36
N VAL A 2 23.90 -6.91 7.48
CA VAL A 2 22.43 -6.94 7.53
C VAL A 2 21.96 -5.49 7.47
N GLN A 3 21.30 -5.08 6.38
CA GLN A 3 20.65 -3.76 6.32
C GLN A 3 19.57 -3.75 7.40
N ARG A 4 19.80 -3.05 8.51
CA ARG A 4 18.83 -2.81 9.57
C ARG A 4 18.32 -1.37 9.43
N PHE A 5 17.16 -1.06 9.98
CA PHE A 5 16.72 0.34 10.01
C PHE A 5 17.70 1.16 10.84
N GLU A 6 18.14 2.31 10.31
CA GLU A 6 19.04 3.24 11.01
C GLU A 6 18.34 4.04 12.13
N ARG A 7 17.18 3.57 12.61
CA ARG A 7 16.38 4.22 13.65
C ARG A 7 16.11 3.26 14.81
N PRO A 8 16.73 3.47 15.99
CA PRO A 8 16.59 2.57 17.14
C PRO A 8 15.15 2.51 17.68
N GLN A 9 14.32 3.52 17.40
CA GLN A 9 12.92 3.54 17.82
C GLN A 9 12.08 2.47 17.10
N ILE A 10 12.43 2.11 15.87
CA ILE A 10 11.75 1.05 15.13
C ILE A 10 12.05 -0.29 15.79
N ASP A 11 13.31 -0.56 16.09
CA ASP A 11 13.72 -1.79 16.79
C ASP A 11 13.06 -1.93 18.15
N ALA A 12 13.03 -0.87 18.95
CA ALA A 12 12.36 -0.87 20.25
C ALA A 12 10.85 -1.16 20.12
N SER A 13 10.21 -0.65 19.06
CA SER A 13 8.79 -0.90 18.80
C SER A 13 8.53 -2.35 18.39
N LEU A 14 9.39 -2.92 17.54
CA LEU A 14 9.32 -4.32 17.12
C LEU A 14 9.42 -5.27 18.30
N VAL A 15 10.38 -5.05 19.20
CA VAL A 15 10.54 -5.85 20.43
C VAL A 15 9.27 -5.81 21.29
N LYS A 16 8.67 -4.62 21.47
CA LYS A 16 7.46 -4.45 22.28
C LYS A 16 6.27 -5.24 21.74
N VAL A 17 6.18 -5.43 20.42
CA VAL A 17 5.07 -6.16 19.79
C VAL A 17 5.45 -7.60 19.45
N GLY A 18 6.58 -8.11 19.95
CA GLY A 18 7.03 -9.48 19.68
C GLY A 18 7.33 -9.73 18.19
N ALA A 19 7.77 -8.70 17.47
CA ALA A 19 8.17 -8.76 16.08
C ALA A 19 9.68 -8.47 15.93
N ALA A 20 10.21 -8.76 14.76
CA ALA A 20 11.59 -8.51 14.38
C ALA A 20 11.68 -8.10 12.91
N TYR A 21 12.81 -7.51 12.55
CA TYR A 21 13.17 -7.30 11.15
C TYR A 21 13.60 -8.62 10.52
N ILE A 22 13.02 -8.92 9.36
CA ILE A 22 13.38 -10.06 8.54
C ILE A 22 14.13 -9.50 7.32
N PRO A 23 15.41 -9.89 7.12
CA PRO A 23 16.19 -9.41 5.99
C PRO A 23 15.57 -9.88 4.66
N PRO A 24 15.85 -9.16 3.55
CA PRO A 24 15.36 -9.56 2.24
C PRO A 24 15.90 -10.94 1.87
N PHE A 25 15.05 -11.77 1.25
CA PHE A 25 15.41 -13.12 0.81
C PHE A 25 14.83 -13.42 -0.57
N GLY A 26 15.69 -13.78 -1.53
CA GLY A 26 15.30 -13.96 -2.92
C GLY A 26 14.70 -12.69 -3.53
N TYR A 27 13.48 -12.81 -4.07
CA TYR A 27 12.72 -11.68 -4.62
C TYR A 27 11.84 -10.95 -3.59
N ASN A 28 11.82 -11.43 -2.34
CA ASN A 28 11.01 -10.80 -1.30
C ASN A 28 11.75 -9.59 -0.75
N PRO A 29 11.04 -8.44 -0.61
CA PRO A 29 11.61 -7.30 0.08
C PRO A 29 11.90 -7.65 1.54
N PRO A 30 12.62 -6.79 2.27
CA PRO A 30 12.68 -6.89 3.71
C PRO A 30 11.27 -6.90 4.31
N MET A 31 11.09 -7.59 5.43
CA MET A 31 9.78 -7.69 6.11
C MET A 31 9.92 -7.38 7.60
N LEU A 32 8.78 -7.17 8.25
CA LEU A 32 8.64 -7.19 9.70
C LEU A 32 7.74 -8.37 10.06
N GLY A 33 8.10 -9.19 11.05
CA GLY A 33 7.29 -10.34 11.47
C GLY A 33 7.76 -10.96 12.78
N GLY A 34 6.91 -11.79 13.39
CA GLY A 34 7.21 -12.50 14.63
C GLY A 34 5.97 -13.04 15.32
N ALA A 35 6.10 -13.55 16.55
CA ALA A 35 4.98 -14.17 17.27
C ALA A 35 3.77 -13.22 17.47
N GLY A 36 4.02 -11.90 17.52
CA GLY A 36 2.95 -10.90 17.63
C GLY A 36 2.50 -10.26 16.31
N SER A 37 3.01 -10.71 15.15
CA SER A 37 2.66 -10.14 13.84
C SER A 37 2.88 -11.12 12.71
N GLU A 38 1.87 -11.26 11.83
CA GLU A 38 2.11 -11.84 10.51
C GLU A 38 3.18 -11.03 9.75
N PRO A 39 3.98 -11.68 8.88
CA PRO A 39 4.98 -10.98 8.09
C PRO A 39 4.33 -9.92 7.20
N PHE A 40 4.84 -8.69 7.25
CA PHE A 40 4.46 -7.64 6.31
C PHE A 40 5.68 -7.01 5.64
N ASP A 41 5.57 -6.86 4.31
CA ASP A 41 6.61 -6.31 3.46
C ASP A 41 6.91 -4.85 3.81
N VAL A 42 8.20 -4.52 3.94
CA VAL A 42 8.69 -3.15 4.02
C VAL A 42 9.29 -2.75 2.70
N VAL A 43 8.60 -1.85 2.01
CA VAL A 43 9.01 -1.37 0.70
C VAL A 43 9.94 -0.16 0.85
N ILE A 44 11.22 -0.36 0.57
CA ILE A 44 12.26 0.69 0.59
C ILE A 44 12.51 1.33 -0.78
N ARG A 45 12.06 0.67 -1.86
CA ARG A 45 12.08 1.18 -3.24
C ARG A 45 10.76 0.84 -3.92
N MET A 46 10.15 1.82 -4.57
CA MET A 46 8.84 1.70 -5.20
C MET A 46 8.96 1.88 -6.71
N ASP A 47 8.53 0.89 -7.48
CA ASP A 47 8.46 0.97 -8.94
C ASP A 47 7.19 1.72 -9.37
N GLY A 48 7.31 2.60 -10.37
CA GLY A 48 6.17 3.30 -10.98
C GLY A 48 5.52 4.39 -10.14
N LEU A 49 6.13 4.77 -9.01
CA LEU A 49 5.64 5.80 -8.10
C LEU A 49 6.61 6.98 -8.02
N ASP A 50 6.09 8.13 -7.60
CA ASP A 50 6.90 9.30 -7.34
C ASP A 50 7.66 9.16 -6.00
N LYS A 51 8.43 10.19 -5.65
CA LYS A 51 9.04 10.32 -4.31
C LYS A 51 7.98 10.12 -3.22
N PHE A 52 8.35 9.40 -2.16
CA PHE A 52 7.47 9.07 -1.03
C PHE A 52 6.67 10.27 -0.52
N ALA A 53 7.32 11.43 -0.33
CA ALA A 53 6.64 12.64 0.16
C ALA A 53 5.50 13.13 -0.76
N ALA A 54 5.62 12.94 -2.08
CA ALA A 54 4.56 13.28 -3.02
C ALA A 54 3.41 12.27 -2.96
N GLU A 55 3.72 10.97 -2.89
CA GLU A 55 2.70 9.94 -2.73
C GLU A 55 1.96 10.03 -1.39
N TRP A 56 2.68 10.34 -0.31
CA TRP A 56 2.12 10.52 1.03
C TRP A 56 1.07 11.65 1.08
N LYS A 57 1.32 12.75 0.35
CA LYS A 57 0.37 13.85 0.22
C LYS A 57 -0.92 13.42 -0.50
N ARG A 58 -0.82 12.51 -1.48
CA ARG A 58 -1.95 11.96 -2.24
C ARG A 58 -2.65 10.81 -1.54
N ALA A 59 -2.01 10.19 -0.54
CA ALA A 59 -2.57 9.05 0.17
C ALA A 59 -3.86 9.41 0.91
N LEU A 60 -4.84 8.52 0.80
CA LEU A 60 -6.14 8.59 1.42
C LEU A 60 -6.06 8.13 2.87
N TYR A 61 -6.89 8.72 3.75
CA TYR A 61 -7.07 8.18 5.09
C TYR A 61 -8.16 7.10 5.06
N VAL A 62 -7.78 5.89 5.44
CA VAL A 62 -8.69 4.73 5.49
C VAL A 62 -8.66 4.16 6.90
N LYS A 63 -9.84 3.87 7.45
CA LYS A 63 -9.97 3.21 8.74
C LYS A 63 -9.84 1.71 8.57
N VAL A 64 -8.87 1.09 9.24
CA VAL A 64 -8.66 -0.37 9.28
C VAL A 64 -8.74 -0.79 10.73
N GLY A 65 -9.84 -1.44 11.11
CA GLY A 65 -10.14 -1.71 12.51
C GLY A 65 -10.23 -0.40 13.32
N THR A 66 -9.36 -0.26 14.32
CA THR A 66 -9.27 0.93 15.17
C THR A 66 -8.28 1.98 14.65
N LEU A 67 -7.50 1.67 13.62
CA LEU A 67 -6.41 2.52 13.13
C LEU A 67 -6.83 3.33 11.90
N TRP A 68 -6.37 4.58 11.85
CA TRP A 68 -6.43 5.42 10.65
C TRP A 68 -5.09 5.30 9.92
N LEU A 69 -5.12 4.73 8.72
CA LEU A 69 -3.94 4.47 7.91
C LEU A 69 -3.95 5.34 6.65
N LYS A 70 -2.75 5.77 6.24
CA LYS A 70 -2.53 6.36 4.92
C LYS A 70 -2.41 5.23 3.89
N VAL A 71 -3.30 5.23 2.90
CA VAL A 71 -3.35 4.22 1.84
C VAL A 71 -3.25 4.92 0.49
N LEU A 72 -2.45 4.36 -0.43
CA LEU A 72 -2.35 4.91 -1.78
C LEU A 72 -3.70 4.84 -2.51
N PRO A 73 -4.06 5.85 -3.32
CA PRO A 73 -5.20 5.76 -4.22
C PRO A 73 -5.06 4.57 -5.18
N LEU A 74 -6.19 4.02 -5.63
CA LEU A 74 -6.24 2.81 -6.43
C LEU A 74 -5.46 2.96 -7.75
N GLU A 75 -5.50 4.14 -8.36
CA GLU A 75 -4.76 4.49 -9.58
C GLU A 75 -3.24 4.41 -9.36
N ARG A 76 -2.77 4.85 -8.19
CA ARG A 76 -1.34 4.79 -7.83
C ARG A 76 -0.94 3.35 -7.51
N ILE A 77 -1.80 2.59 -6.84
CA ILE A 77 -1.57 1.16 -6.62
C ILE A 77 -1.44 0.43 -7.98
N LEU A 78 -2.37 0.68 -8.91
CA LEU A 78 -2.32 0.10 -10.25
C LEU A 78 -1.03 0.48 -11.00
N ALA A 79 -0.64 1.76 -10.97
CA ALA A 79 0.59 2.22 -11.59
C ALA A 79 1.83 1.48 -11.06
N SER A 80 1.91 1.29 -9.74
CA SER A 80 3.02 0.55 -9.13
C SER A 80 3.03 -0.92 -9.55
N LYS A 81 1.85 -1.56 -9.62
CA LYS A 81 1.72 -2.96 -10.03
C LYS A 81 2.08 -3.16 -11.50
N GLN A 82 1.69 -2.25 -12.37
CA GLN A 82 2.04 -2.27 -13.79
C GLN A 82 3.54 -2.05 -14.01
N ALA A 83 4.17 -1.17 -13.24
CA ALA A 83 5.61 -0.92 -13.36
C ALA A 83 6.44 -2.10 -12.83
N ALA A 84 6.03 -2.68 -11.70
CA ALA A 84 6.71 -3.84 -11.13
C ALA A 84 6.51 -5.13 -11.95
N ASN A 85 5.31 -5.30 -12.54
CA ASN A 85 4.91 -6.39 -13.44
C ASN A 85 5.39 -7.79 -13.05
N ARG A 86 5.35 -8.12 -11.74
CA ARG A 86 5.80 -9.43 -11.25
C ARG A 86 4.75 -10.50 -11.60
N PRO A 87 5.10 -11.79 -11.64
CA PRO A 87 4.14 -12.86 -11.96
C PRO A 87 2.89 -12.86 -11.05
N LYS A 88 3.03 -12.43 -9.79
CA LYS A 88 1.88 -12.26 -8.88
C LYS A 88 1.04 -11.03 -9.20
N ASP A 89 1.66 -9.93 -9.64
CA ASP A 89 0.97 -8.68 -9.96
C ASP A 89 0.13 -8.82 -11.23
N GLN A 90 0.59 -9.58 -12.23
CA GLN A 90 -0.16 -9.86 -13.47
C GLN A 90 -1.57 -10.42 -13.22
N ARG A 91 -1.76 -11.22 -12.15
CA ARG A 91 -3.07 -11.76 -11.78
C ARG A 91 -3.98 -10.71 -11.13
N VAL A 92 -3.39 -9.71 -10.48
CA VAL A 92 -4.12 -8.69 -9.70
C VAL A 92 -4.44 -7.45 -10.55
N ILE A 93 -3.61 -7.12 -11.54
CA ILE A 93 -3.78 -5.97 -12.43
C ILE A 93 -5.19 -5.90 -13.05
N PRO A 94 -5.76 -6.97 -13.64
CA PRO A 94 -7.11 -6.91 -14.21
C PRO A 94 -8.19 -6.58 -13.18
N VAL A 95 -8.04 -7.10 -11.95
CA VAL A 95 -8.97 -6.83 -10.85
C VAL A 95 -8.92 -5.35 -10.46
N LEU A 96 -7.72 -4.77 -10.35
CA LEU A 96 -7.53 -3.36 -10.03
C LEU A 96 -8.08 -2.45 -11.13
N GLN A 97 -7.88 -2.80 -12.40
CA GLN A 97 -8.44 -2.07 -13.54
C GLN A 97 -9.97 -2.06 -13.51
N ASN A 98 -10.60 -3.21 -13.27
CA ASN A 98 -12.05 -3.34 -13.19
C ASN A 98 -12.62 -2.57 -11.98
N ALA A 99 -11.96 -2.65 -10.83
CA ALA A 99 -12.35 -1.90 -9.64
C ALA A 99 -12.28 -0.38 -9.90
N LEU A 100 -11.21 0.09 -10.55
CA LEU A 100 -11.05 1.49 -10.90
C LEU A 100 -12.12 1.98 -11.86
N LEU A 101 -12.39 1.23 -12.93
CA LEU A 101 -13.44 1.56 -13.90
C LEU A 101 -14.82 1.63 -13.22
N THR A 102 -15.11 0.71 -12.32
CA THR A 102 -16.36 0.68 -11.55
C THR A 102 -16.52 1.93 -10.68
N LEU A 103 -15.45 2.34 -9.98
CA LEU A 103 -15.45 3.54 -9.15
C LEU A 103 -15.66 4.81 -9.99
N GLN A 104 -14.98 4.93 -11.13
CA GLN A 104 -15.11 6.06 -12.05
C GLN A 104 -16.54 6.15 -12.62
N THR A 105 -17.10 5.03 -13.06
CA THR A 105 -18.46 4.97 -13.61
C THR A 105 -19.50 5.33 -12.55
N THR A 106 -19.30 4.86 -11.31
CA THR A 106 -20.18 5.18 -10.19
C THR A 106 -20.11 6.66 -9.81
N ALA A 107 -18.92 7.26 -9.80
CA ALA A 107 -18.73 8.68 -9.55
C ALA A 107 -19.45 9.53 -10.61
N LEU A 108 -19.29 9.19 -11.90
CA LEU A 108 -19.97 9.86 -13.01
C LEU A 108 -21.50 9.78 -12.93
N ARG A 109 -22.05 8.65 -12.48
CA ARG A 109 -23.50 8.49 -12.25
C ARG A 109 -24.02 9.32 -11.08
N ARG A 110 -23.18 9.58 -10.07
CA ARG A 110 -23.57 10.41 -8.91
C ARG A 110 -23.63 11.89 -9.28
N THR A 111 -22.74 12.35 -10.15
CA THR A 111 -22.71 13.76 -10.58
C THR A 111 -23.77 14.10 -11.63
N SER A 112 -24.27 13.13 -12.39
CA SER A 112 -25.30 13.33 -13.42
C SER A 112 -26.75 13.21 -12.93
N LYS A 113 -26.99 12.88 -11.66
CA LYS A 113 -28.35 12.77 -11.10
C LYS A 113 -28.93 14.19 -10.88
N PRO A 114 -30.02 14.59 -11.57
CA PRO A 114 -30.56 15.94 -11.43
C PRO A 114 -31.10 16.15 -10.02
N THR A 115 -30.69 17.25 -9.38
CA THR A 115 -31.23 17.73 -8.11
C THR A 115 -32.66 18.18 -8.33
N ASN A 116 -33.61 17.31 -7.98
CA ASN A 116 -35.02 17.66 -7.98
C ASN A 116 -35.26 18.64 -6.82
N LYS A 117 -35.14 19.95 -7.07
CA LYS A 117 -35.62 20.99 -6.16
C LYS A 117 -37.15 20.99 -6.23
N LYS A 118 -37.79 20.52 -5.17
CA LYS A 118 -39.19 20.86 -4.87
C LYS A 118 -39.25 22.22 -4.20
#